data_AF-A0A7X9Q3U8-F1
#
_entry.id   AF-A0A7X9Q3U8-F1
#
_cell.length_a   1.000
_cell.length_b   1.000
_cell.length_c   1.000
_cell.angle_alpha   90.00
_cell.angle_beta   90.00
_cell.angle_gamma   90.00
#
_symmetry.space_group_name_H-M   'P 1'
#
loop_
_entity.id
_entity.type
_entity.pdbx_description
1 polymer ?
#
loop_
_entity_poly.entity_id
_entity_poly.type
_entity_poly.pdbx_seq_one_letter_code
_entity_poly.pdbx_strand_id
1 'polypeptide(L)'
;MKLYFWSIGKPNESYVKEGIDLFTKRLNHYFAAEWKIIPSPKNASGLAPDDVKIKEEEIILNFLEKDDFLILLDERGKLLNNDGLAKLIQQRA
;
A
#
# COMPACT_ATOMS: atom_id res chain seq x y z
N MET A 1 -13.07 4.67 9.68
CA MET A 1 -11.77 4.28 9.08
C MET A 1 -11.82 4.32 7.55
N LYS A 2 -10.72 4.71 6.90
CA LYS A 2 -10.50 4.64 5.44
C LYS A 2 -9.24 3.83 5.16
N LEU A 3 -9.26 2.96 4.16
CA LEU A 3 -8.13 2.11 3.77
C LEU A 3 -7.48 2.69 2.53
N TYR A 4 -6.16 2.88 2.59
CA TYR A 4 -5.37 3.32 1.45
C TYR A 4 -4.37 2.23 1.07
N PHE A 5 -4.40 1.82 -0.19
CA PHE A 5 -3.46 0.87 -0.77
C PHE A 5 -2.47 1.63 -1.63
N TRP A 6 -1.23 1.75 -1.16
CA TRP A 6 -0.17 2.43 -1.90
C TRP A 6 0.77 1.40 -2.53
N SER A 7 1.17 1.66 -3.77
CA SER A 7 2.14 0.86 -4.50
C SER A 7 3.06 1.78 -5.28
N ILE A 8 4.36 1.53 -5.22
CA ILE A 8 5.35 2.27 -6.01
C ILE A 8 5.59 1.55 -7.33
N GLY A 9 5.63 2.31 -8.41
CA GLY A 9 6.00 1.84 -9.73
C GLY A 9 4.89 2.05 -10.75
N LYS A 10 4.62 1.00 -11.52
CA LYS A 10 3.67 1.03 -12.63
C LYS A 10 2.32 0.48 -12.20
N PRO A 11 1.22 0.89 -12.85
CA PRO A 11 -0.07 0.25 -12.66
C PRO A 11 0.01 -1.25 -12.88
N ASN A 12 -0.86 -1.97 -12.18
CA ASN A 12 -0.96 -3.41 -12.28
C ASN A 12 -1.28 -3.85 -13.72
N GLU A 13 -0.84 -5.06 -14.06
CA GLU A 13 -1.14 -5.67 -15.36
C GLU A 13 -2.66 -5.82 -15.58
N SER A 14 -3.08 -5.76 -16.84
CA SER A 14 -4.51 -5.76 -17.19
C SER A 14 -5.25 -7.00 -16.69
N TYR A 15 -4.58 -8.15 -16.63
CA TYR A 15 -5.20 -9.41 -16.21
C TYR A 15 -5.56 -9.46 -14.71
N VAL A 16 -4.88 -8.70 -13.84
CA VAL A 16 -5.23 -8.65 -12.40
C VAL A 16 -6.26 -7.56 -12.09
N LYS A 17 -6.45 -6.60 -13.01
CA LYS A 17 -7.30 -5.42 -12.79
C LYS A 17 -8.72 -5.79 -12.40
N GLU A 18 -9.32 -6.77 -13.08
CA GLU A 18 -10.69 -7.19 -12.81
C GLU A 18 -10.85 -7.76 -11.39
N GLY A 19 -9.87 -8.56 -10.93
CA GLY A 19 -9.86 -9.07 -9.57
C GLY A 19 -9.76 -7.95 -8.54
N ILE A 20 -8.84 -7.00 -8.76
CA ILE A 20 -8.66 -5.84 -7.87
C ILE A 20 -9.95 -5.04 -7.79
N ASP A 21 -10.58 -4.73 -8.92
CA ASP A 21 -11.83 -3.95 -8.97
C ASP A 21 -12.97 -4.69 -8.25
N LEU A 22 -13.10 -6.00 -8.46
CA LEU A 22 -14.11 -6.83 -7.81
C LEU A 22 -13.96 -6.83 -6.29
N PHE A 23 -12.75 -7.07 -5.77
CA PHE A 23 -12.51 -7.10 -4.33
C PHE A 23 -12.57 -5.70 -3.71
N THR A 24 -12.11 -4.67 -4.41
CA THR A 24 -12.23 -3.27 -3.97
C THR A 24 -13.70 -2.86 -3.87
N LYS A 25 -14.54 -3.23 -4.84
CA LYS A 25 -15.99 -2.98 -4.79
C LYS A 25 -16.63 -3.65 -3.58
N ARG A 26 -16.25 -4.90 -3.28
CA ARG A 26 -16.75 -5.63 -2.09
C ARG A 26 -16.30 -4.94 -0.79
N LEU A 27 -15.04 -4.53 -0.71
CA LEU A 27 -14.46 -3.87 0.45
C LEU A 27 -15.12 -2.51 0.73
N ASN A 28 -15.45 -1.76 -0.32
CA ASN A 28 -16.12 -0.46 -0.24
C ASN A 28 -17.51 -0.49 0.41
N HIS A 29 -18.14 -1.66 0.54
CA HIS A 29 -19.36 -1.80 1.33
C HIS A 29 -19.13 -1.65 2.84
N TYR A 30 -17.89 -1.83 3.31
CA TYR A 30 -17.52 -1.80 4.73
C TYR A 30 -16.67 -0.58 5.07
N PHE A 31 -15.63 -0.32 4.28
CA PHE A 31 -14.72 0.82 4.46
C PHE A 31 -14.38 1.43 3.11
N ALA A 32 -14.30 2.75 3.05
CA ALA A 32 -13.79 3.43 1.87
C ALA A 32 -12.35 2.95 1.59
N ALA A 33 -12.13 2.39 0.41
CA ALA A 33 -10.86 1.86 -0.06
C ALA A 33 -10.38 2.65 -1.28
N GLU A 34 -9.18 3.20 -1.18
CA GLU A 34 -8.55 3.96 -2.25
C GLU A 34 -7.18 3.38 -2.61
N TRP A 35 -6.87 3.46 -3.91
CA TRP A 35 -5.61 2.99 -4.46
C TRP A 35 -4.77 4.18 -4.92
N LYS A 36 -3.48 4.18 -4.59
CA LYS A 36 -2.52 5.17 -5.03
C LYS A 36 -1.31 4.49 -5.64
N ILE A 37 -1.13 4.66 -6.95
CA ILE A 37 0.10 4.25 -7.62
C ILE A 37 1.05 5.44 -7.60
N ILE A 38 2.13 5.30 -6.85
CA ILE A 38 3.18 6.30 -6.69
C ILE A 38 4.24 6.04 -7.76
N PRO A 39 4.58 7.01 -8.61
CA PRO A 39 5.61 6.80 -9.62
C PRO A 39 6.98 6.57 -8.97
N SER A 40 7.78 5.67 -9.54
CA SER A 40 9.15 5.44 -9.08
C SER A 40 10.01 6.71 -9.13
N PRO A 41 11.02 6.85 -8.25
CA PRO A 41 11.93 7.99 -8.28
C PRO A 41 12.59 8.19 -9.64
N LYS A 42 12.73 9.46 -10.06
CA LYS A 42 13.49 9.79 -11.28
C LYS A 42 14.94 9.31 -11.14
N ASN A 43 15.48 8.71 -12.19
CA ASN A 43 16.83 8.12 -12.25
C ASN A 43 17.07 6.91 -11.33
N ALA A 44 16.04 6.21 -10.85
CA ALA A 44 16.19 5.01 -10.02
C ALA A 44 17.07 3.92 -10.68
N SER A 45 17.11 3.83 -12.00
CA SER A 45 17.91 2.85 -12.74
C SER A 45 19.44 3.05 -12.65
N GLY A 46 19.90 4.22 -12.20
CA GLY A 46 21.32 4.54 -12.05
C GLY A 46 21.79 4.66 -10.60
N LEU A 47 20.92 4.39 -9.63
CA LEU A 47 21.20 4.54 -8.20
C LEU A 47 21.44 3.17 -7.55
N ALA A 48 22.16 3.17 -6.43
CA ALA A 48 22.26 1.96 -5.61
C ALA A 48 20.88 1.63 -4.99
N PRO A 49 20.57 0.36 -4.72
CA PRO A 49 19.29 -0.04 -4.15
C PRO A 49 18.91 0.70 -2.86
N ASP A 50 19.90 1.01 -2.00
CA ASP A 50 19.65 1.74 -0.75
C ASP A 50 19.32 3.21 -0.98
N ASP A 51 19.93 3.85 -1.98
CA ASP A 51 19.60 5.22 -2.38
C ASP A 51 18.20 5.31 -3.00
N VAL A 52 17.76 4.28 -3.71
CA VAL A 52 16.39 4.20 -4.24
C VAL A 52 15.39 4.13 -3.08
N LYS A 53 15.67 3.31 -2.07
CA LYS A 53 14.79 3.19 -0.89
C LYS A 53 14.64 4.50 -0.13
N ILE A 54 15.72 5.26 0.07
CA ILE A 54 15.66 6.57 0.72
C ILE A 54 14.75 7.53 -0.06
N LYS A 55 14.86 7.55 -1.40
CA LYS A 55 13.98 8.39 -2.22
C LYS A 55 12.52 7.93 -2.21
N GLU A 56 12.28 6.63 -2.18
CA GLU A 56 10.93 6.08 -2.06
C GLU A 56 10.31 6.41 -0.70
N GLU A 57 11.09 6.31 0.38
CA GLU A 57 10.70 6.72 1.73
C GLU A 57 10.27 8.20 1.77
N GLU A 58 11.09 9.12 1.23
CA GLU A 58 10.77 10.54 1.18
C GLU A 58 9.43 10.79 0.48
N ILE A 59 9.15 10.09 -0.62
CA ILE A 59 7.88 10.22 -1.35
C ILE A 59 6.70 9.70 -0.51
N ILE A 60 6.85 8.54 0.15
CA ILE A 60 5.80 7.97 1.00
C ILE A 60 5.50 8.91 2.19
N LEU A 61 6.54 9.41 2.86
CA LEU A 61 6.40 10.30 4.01
C LEU A 61 5.70 11.62 3.64
N ASN A 62 5.90 12.13 2.43
CA ASN A 62 5.20 13.33 1.96
C ASN A 62 3.69 13.13 1.75
N PHE A 63 3.21 11.89 1.61
CA PHE A 63 1.79 11.58 1.50
C PHE A 63 1.15 11.20 2.83
N LEU A 64 1.95 10.88 3.85
CA LEU A 64 1.45 10.45 5.15
C LEU A 64 0.99 11.64 5.98
N GLU A 65 -0.21 11.52 6.52
CA GLU A 65 -0.73 12.43 7.53
C GLU A 65 -0.39 11.93 8.94
N LYS A 66 -0.41 12.84 9.92
CA LYS A 66 -0.02 12.53 11.29
C LYS A 66 -0.87 11.44 11.94
N ASP A 67 -2.13 11.34 11.56
CA ASP A 67 -3.09 10.40 12.13
C ASP A 67 -3.17 9.09 11.34
N ASP A 68 -2.39 8.96 10.25
CA ASP A 68 -2.33 7.74 9.46
C ASP A 68 -1.65 6.61 10.22
N PHE A 69 -2.21 5.40 10.09
CA PHE A 69 -1.58 4.17 10.57
C PHE A 69 -0.95 3.43 9.40
N LEU A 70 0.36 3.59 9.22
CA LEU A 70 1.11 2.96 8.13
C LEU A 70 1.38 1.47 8.42
N ILE A 71 1.01 0.62 7.47
CA ILE A 71 1.37 -0.81 7.45
C ILE A 71 2.25 -1.07 6.23
N LEU A 72 3.50 -1.46 6.47
CA LEU A 72 4.41 -1.91 5.43
C LEU A 72 4.22 -3.41 5.15
N LEU A 73 4.13 -3.79 3.88
CA LEU A 73 4.16 -5.17 3.44
C LEU A 73 5.61 -5.56 3.14
N ASP A 74 6.17 -6.45 3.97
CA ASP A 74 7.57 -6.88 3.92
C ASP A 74 7.65 -8.38 4.17
N GLU A 75 8.52 -9.09 3.46
CA GLU A 75 8.68 -10.55 3.58
C GLU A 75 9.22 -10.99 4.95
N ARG A 76 9.88 -10.08 5.68
CA ARG A 76 10.40 -10.27 7.05
C ARG A 76 9.44 -9.73 8.11
N GLY A 77 8.27 -9.25 7.68
CA GLY A 77 7.24 -8.70 8.55
C GLY A 77 6.54 -9.75 9.42
N LYS A 78 5.50 -9.29 10.14
CA LYS A 78 4.67 -10.17 10.96
C LYS A 78 3.72 -10.96 10.06
N LEU A 79 3.86 -12.29 10.06
CA LEU A 79 2.91 -13.17 9.37
C LEU A 79 1.58 -13.19 10.14
N LEU A 80 0.51 -12.74 9.48
CA LEU A 80 -0.85 -12.77 10.03
C LEU A 80 -1.68 -13.76 9.24
N ASN A 81 -2.45 -14.58 9.96
CA ASN A 81 -3.54 -15.34 9.36
C ASN A 81 -4.79 -14.44 9.27
N ASN A 82 -5.88 -14.99 8.71
CA ASN A 82 -7.12 -14.24 8.49
C ASN A 82 -7.68 -13.62 9.79
N ASP A 83 -7.72 -14.39 10.88
CA ASP A 83 -8.23 -13.92 12.18
C ASP A 83 -7.34 -12.82 12.77
N GLY A 84 -6.01 -12.95 12.62
CA GLY A 84 -5.04 -11.96 13.04
C GLY A 84 -5.18 -10.64 12.29
N LEU A 85 -5.37 -10.71 10.96
CA LEU A 85 -5.62 -9.53 10.14
C LEU A 85 -6.97 -8.88 10.49
N ALA A 86 -8.04 -9.67 10.67
CA ALA A 86 -9.35 -9.15 11.07
C ALA A 86 -9.28 -8.43 12.42
N LYS A 87 -8.57 -9.00 13.40
CA LYS A 87 -8.35 -8.36 14.71
C LYS A 87 -7.56 -7.07 14.60
N LEU A 88 -6.51 -7.04 13.77
CA LEU A 88 -5.72 -5.83 13.53
C LEU A 88 -6.60 -4.71 12.95
N ILE A 89 -7.41 -5.03 11.94
CA ILE A 89 -8.34 -4.07 11.33
C ILE A 89 -9.36 -3.60 12.37
N GLN A 90 -9.96 -4.50 13.15
CA GLN A 90 -10.95 -4.17 14.18
C GLN A 90 -10.41 -3.24 15.28
N GLN A 91 -9.13 -3.33 15.62
CA GLN A 91 -8.49 -2.43 16.60
C GLN A 91 -8.29 -1.00 16.07
N ARG A 92 -8.37 -0.81 14.75
CA ARG A 92 -8.13 0.47 14.06
C ARG A 92 -9.39 1.07 13.43
N ALA A 93 -10.42 0.25 13.27
CA ALA A 93 -11.72 0.62 12.70
C ALA A 93 -12.49 1.59 13.62
#